data_AF-B5EUZ3-F1
#
_entry.id   AF-B5EUZ3-F1
#
_cell.length_a   1.000
_cell.length_b   1.000
_cell.length_c   1.000
_cell.angle_alpha   90.00
_cell.angle_beta   90.00
_cell.angle_gamma   90.00
#
_symmetry.space_group_name_H-M   'P 1'
#
loop_
_entity.id
_entity.type
_entity.pdbx_description
1 polymer ?
#
loop_
_entity_poly.entity_id
_entity_poly.type
_entity_poly.pdbx_seq_one_letter_code
_entity_poly.pdbx_strand_id
1 'polypeptide(L)'
;MKKQIYVFLLTLIFPFHLSAFELFPMVNFFSDHGKDSSGFFKITNASLQPLPVEIEVRKRQVTGEESEVLIESADIFVFPPQALIAPGASQTIKVQYIGSPKEIAESYRLIVSQLPLKDEMGSDSIQMLFRIGGLVFVSPNKVNETVKSQLSTNENNQSVLMIDNVGSSVVDVSKQTWNVSLDDKKYTWKWSDIEPFISLQYLVPGQSASLLVSDLTQ
;
A
#
# COMPACT_ATOMS: atom_id res chain seq x y z
N MET A 1 36.10 -53.56 -21.65
CA MET A 1 35.96 -52.09 -21.67
C MET A 1 34.48 -51.74 -21.58
N LYS A 2 34.00 -51.30 -20.41
CA LYS A 2 32.57 -50.97 -20.17
C LYS A 2 32.31 -49.52 -20.59
N LYS A 3 31.40 -49.29 -21.55
CA LYS A 3 30.93 -47.95 -21.93
C LYS A 3 29.98 -47.44 -20.84
N GLN A 4 30.37 -46.39 -20.12
CA GLN A 4 29.48 -45.64 -19.23
C GLN A 4 28.67 -44.65 -20.07
N ILE A 5 27.35 -44.81 -20.07
CA ILE A 5 26.39 -43.88 -20.66
C ILE A 5 26.11 -42.82 -19.61
N TYR A 6 26.55 -41.58 -19.86
CA TYR A 6 26.18 -40.43 -19.05
C TYR A 6 24.77 -39.99 -19.45
N VAL A 7 23.79 -40.25 -18.57
CA VAL A 7 22.44 -39.69 -18.70
C VAL A 7 22.50 -38.23 -18.23
N PHE A 8 22.43 -37.31 -19.19
CA PHE A 8 22.31 -35.88 -18.93
C PHE A 8 20.87 -35.63 -18.43
N LEU A 9 20.71 -35.45 -17.12
CA LEU A 9 19.43 -35.10 -16.50
C LEU A 9 19.11 -33.64 -16.86
N LEU A 10 18.32 -33.46 -17.92
CA LEU A 10 17.79 -32.16 -18.34
C LEU A 10 16.74 -31.72 -17.31
N THR A 11 17.12 -30.90 -16.34
CA THR A 11 16.19 -30.24 -15.42
C THR A 11 15.30 -29.30 -16.22
N LEU A 12 14.06 -29.72 -16.46
CA LEU A 12 13.03 -28.92 -17.10
C LEU A 12 12.65 -27.76 -16.15
N ILE A 13 13.15 -26.56 -16.43
CA ILE A 13 12.71 -25.34 -15.76
C ILE A 13 11.29 -25.07 -16.28
N PHE A 14 10.27 -25.51 -15.54
CA PHE A 14 8.90 -25.09 -15.81
C PHE A 14 8.82 -23.57 -15.62
N PRO A 15 8.47 -22.78 -16.65
CA PRO A 15 8.24 -21.36 -16.45
C PRO A 15 6.99 -21.21 -15.57
N PHE A 16 7.15 -20.63 -14.38
CA PHE A 16 6.02 -20.18 -13.60
C PHE A 16 5.28 -19.11 -14.41
N HIS A 17 4.02 -19.40 -14.77
CA HIS A 17 3.17 -18.42 -15.42
C HIS A 17 2.83 -17.32 -14.42
N LEU A 18 3.39 -16.13 -14.65
CA LEU A 18 3.14 -14.96 -13.81
C LEU A 18 1.88 -14.24 -14.31
N SER A 19 0.71 -14.70 -13.85
CA SER A 19 -0.59 -14.12 -14.21
C SER A 19 -0.97 -12.92 -13.34
N ALA A 20 -0.04 -11.99 -13.11
CA ALA A 20 -0.30 -10.78 -12.35
C ALA A 20 0.05 -9.55 -13.18
N PHE A 21 -0.73 -8.48 -13.01
CA PHE A 21 -0.35 -7.17 -13.48
C PHE A 21 0.26 -6.36 -12.33
N GLU A 22 1.13 -5.43 -12.66
CA GLU A 22 1.85 -4.59 -11.70
C GLU A 22 1.25 -3.19 -11.66
N LEU A 23 1.21 -2.57 -10.49
CA LEU A 23 0.95 -1.14 -10.31
C LEU A 23 2.19 -0.47 -9.70
N PHE A 24 2.72 0.56 -10.37
CA PHE A 24 3.89 1.30 -9.89
C PHE A 24 3.72 2.82 -10.04
N PRO A 25 4.01 3.64 -9.03
CA PRO A 25 4.35 3.24 -7.66
C PRO A 25 3.11 2.73 -6.90
N MET A 26 3.31 2.04 -5.77
CA MET A 26 2.20 1.63 -4.88
C MET A 26 1.78 2.76 -3.93
N VAL A 27 2.62 3.78 -3.73
CA VAL A 27 2.34 4.92 -2.86
C VAL A 27 2.79 6.20 -3.57
N ASN A 28 1.99 7.24 -3.50
CA ASN A 28 2.37 8.56 -4.01
C ASN A 28 1.87 9.66 -3.07
N PHE A 29 2.60 10.77 -3.04
CA PHE A 29 2.35 11.91 -2.16
C PHE A 29 2.10 13.15 -3.01
N PHE A 30 0.93 13.76 -2.82
CA PHE A 30 0.50 14.96 -3.52
C PHE A 30 0.38 16.13 -2.54
N SER A 31 0.59 17.33 -3.06
CA SER A 31 0.12 18.55 -2.42
C SER A 31 -1.38 18.74 -2.72
N ASP A 32 -2.09 19.41 -1.82
CA ASP A 32 -3.48 19.82 -2.04
C ASP A 32 -3.63 20.94 -3.09
N HIS A 33 -2.52 21.53 -3.58
CA HIS A 33 -2.53 22.49 -4.69
C HIS A 33 -1.21 22.59 -5.46
N GLY A 34 -1.28 23.26 -6.62
CA GLY A 34 -0.10 23.56 -7.44
C GLY A 34 0.37 22.37 -8.28
N LYS A 35 1.63 22.41 -8.70
CA LYS A 35 2.20 21.44 -9.65
C LYS A 35 2.30 20.00 -9.07
N ASP A 36 2.42 19.89 -7.75
CA ASP A 36 2.62 18.63 -7.05
C ASP A 36 1.29 18.01 -6.61
N SER A 37 0.15 18.55 -7.08
CA SER A 37 -1.19 17.97 -6.84
C SER A 37 -1.53 16.81 -7.79
N SER A 38 -0.58 16.33 -8.57
CA SER A 38 -0.79 15.23 -9.50
C SER A 38 0.45 14.36 -9.65
N GLY A 39 0.22 13.14 -10.10
CA GLY A 39 1.27 12.18 -10.39
C GLY A 39 0.82 11.12 -11.38
N PHE A 40 1.76 10.26 -11.74
CA PHE A 40 1.53 9.18 -12.69
C PHE A 40 1.69 7.83 -12.00
N PHE A 41 0.83 6.90 -12.42
CA PHE A 41 0.93 5.49 -12.07
C PHE A 41 1.00 4.68 -13.36
N LYS A 42 1.81 3.63 -13.35
CA LYS A 42 2.03 2.73 -14.46
C LYS A 42 1.44 1.38 -14.11
N ILE A 43 0.54 0.90 -14.95
CA ILE A 43 -0.04 -0.44 -14.88
C ILE A 43 0.67 -1.28 -15.94
N THR A 44 1.35 -2.35 -15.55
CA THR A 44 2.07 -3.24 -16.48
C THR A 44 1.38 -4.58 -16.56
N ASN A 45 0.98 -4.98 -17.77
CA ASN A 45 0.45 -6.31 -18.03
C ASN A 45 1.61 -7.28 -18.25
N ALA A 46 1.97 -8.07 -17.22
CA ALA A 46 3.01 -9.09 -17.34
C ALA A 46 2.50 -10.42 -17.92
N SER A 47 1.19 -10.52 -18.21
CA SER A 47 0.58 -11.72 -18.76
C SER A 47 0.69 -11.78 -20.29
N LEU A 48 0.34 -12.94 -20.84
CA LEU A 48 0.26 -13.18 -22.30
C LEU A 48 -1.11 -12.83 -22.89
N GLN A 49 -2.06 -12.39 -22.07
CA GLN A 49 -3.43 -12.07 -22.48
C GLN A 49 -3.69 -10.56 -22.36
N PRO A 50 -4.60 -10.00 -23.17
CA PRO A 50 -5.02 -8.60 -22.99
C PRO A 50 -5.61 -8.38 -21.59
N LEU A 51 -5.25 -7.26 -20.97
CA LEU A 51 -5.70 -6.90 -19.63
C LEU A 51 -6.63 -5.69 -19.70
N PRO A 52 -7.96 -5.88 -19.69
CA PRO A 52 -8.90 -4.79 -19.48
C PRO A 52 -8.90 -4.40 -17.99
N VAL A 53 -8.68 -3.13 -17.71
CA VAL A 53 -8.70 -2.58 -16.35
C VAL A 53 -9.65 -1.41 -16.22
N GLU A 54 -10.25 -1.32 -15.04
CA GLU A 54 -10.93 -0.13 -14.54
C GLU A 54 -10.15 0.46 -13.37
N ILE A 55 -10.09 1.78 -13.33
CA ILE A 55 -9.38 2.54 -12.31
C ILE A 55 -10.37 3.45 -11.59
N GLU A 56 -10.41 3.30 -10.28
CA GLU A 56 -11.26 4.07 -9.39
C GLU A 56 -10.44 4.62 -8.22
N VAL A 57 -10.86 5.75 -7.66
CA VAL A 57 -10.27 6.28 -6.43
C VAL A 57 -11.33 6.42 -5.35
N ARG A 58 -11.05 5.87 -4.17
CA ARG A 58 -11.89 5.99 -2.99
C ARG A 58 -11.16 6.76 -1.91
N LYS A 59 -11.86 7.63 -1.19
CA LYS A 59 -11.30 8.25 0.02
C LYS A 59 -11.26 7.22 1.14
N ARG A 60 -10.15 7.22 1.89
CA ARG A 60 -9.94 6.36 3.04
C ARG A 60 -10.33 7.13 4.29
N GLN A 61 -11.29 6.60 5.02
CA GLN A 61 -11.62 7.03 6.36
C GLN A 61 -10.97 6.06 7.35
N VAL A 62 -10.06 6.59 8.15
CA VAL A 62 -9.30 5.88 9.19
C VAL A 62 -9.13 6.81 10.38
N THR A 63 -9.25 6.28 11.59
CA THR A 63 -9.06 7.01 12.85
C THR A 63 -8.64 6.03 13.94
N GLY A 64 -7.74 6.44 14.84
CA GLY A 64 -7.15 5.55 15.82
C GLY A 64 -6.61 4.27 15.18
N GLU A 65 -7.02 3.12 15.71
CA GLU A 65 -6.67 1.78 15.20
C GLU A 65 -7.80 1.12 14.40
N GLU A 66 -8.82 1.89 14.01
CA GLU A 66 -9.95 1.35 13.27
C GLU A 66 -9.55 0.88 11.86
N SER A 67 -10.20 -0.19 11.41
CA SER A 67 -10.08 -0.66 10.03
C SER A 67 -10.52 0.41 9.04
N GLU A 68 -9.86 0.43 7.89
CA GLU A 68 -10.16 1.34 6.80
C GLU A 68 -11.59 1.20 6.27
N VAL A 69 -12.29 2.33 6.14
CA VAL A 69 -13.55 2.44 5.43
C VAL A 69 -13.35 3.24 4.16
N LEU A 70 -13.80 2.71 3.03
CA LEU A 70 -13.71 3.36 1.73
C LEU A 70 -15.01 4.09 1.39
N ILE A 71 -14.91 5.39 1.12
CA ILE A 71 -16.05 6.23 0.75
C ILE A 71 -15.83 6.88 -0.62
N GLU A 72 -16.94 7.21 -1.28
CA GLU A 72 -16.92 7.96 -2.54
C GLU A 72 -16.29 9.34 -2.34
N SER A 73 -15.54 9.80 -3.35
CA SER A 73 -14.98 11.15 -3.36
C SER A 73 -14.81 11.66 -4.79
N ALA A 74 -15.12 12.94 -4.99
CA ALA A 74 -14.86 13.65 -6.24
C ALA A 74 -13.53 14.44 -6.21
N ASP A 75 -12.75 14.31 -5.14
CA ASP A 75 -11.52 15.09 -4.94
C ASP A 75 -10.36 14.61 -5.82
N ILE A 76 -10.45 13.41 -6.38
CA ILE A 76 -9.40 12.81 -7.20
C ILE A 76 -9.94 12.54 -8.61
N PHE A 77 -9.25 13.10 -9.60
CA PHE A 77 -9.45 12.83 -11.01
C PHE A 77 -8.45 11.80 -11.51
N VAL A 78 -8.91 10.83 -12.30
CA VAL A 78 -8.07 9.81 -12.95
C VAL A 78 -8.29 9.80 -14.44
N PHE A 79 -7.20 9.70 -15.21
CA PHE A 79 -7.27 9.57 -16.66
C PHE A 79 -6.16 8.68 -17.26
N PRO A 80 -6.49 7.75 -18.19
CA PRO A 80 -7.84 7.29 -18.48
C PRO A 80 -8.44 6.47 -17.30
N PRO A 81 -9.76 6.48 -17.10
CA PRO A 81 -10.41 5.69 -16.04
C PRO A 81 -10.54 4.20 -16.39
N GLN A 82 -10.41 3.83 -17.68
CA GLN A 82 -10.39 2.45 -18.15
C GLN A 82 -9.35 2.31 -19.26
N ALA A 83 -8.74 1.13 -19.37
CA ALA A 83 -7.78 0.84 -20.44
C ALA A 83 -7.77 -0.64 -20.79
N LEU A 84 -7.48 -0.94 -22.06
CA LEU A 84 -7.13 -2.30 -22.51
C LEU A 84 -5.63 -2.35 -22.75
N ILE A 85 -4.91 -3.09 -21.91
CA ILE A 85 -3.45 -3.16 -21.94
C ILE A 85 -3.03 -4.43 -22.66
N ALA A 86 -2.31 -4.29 -23.78
CA ALA A 86 -1.81 -5.42 -24.55
C ALA A 86 -0.84 -6.31 -23.72
N PRO A 87 -0.66 -7.58 -24.09
CA PRO A 87 0.34 -8.46 -23.47
C PRO A 87 1.75 -7.82 -23.44
N GLY A 88 2.40 -7.84 -22.28
CA GLY A 88 3.73 -7.25 -22.09
C GLY A 88 3.81 -5.73 -22.15
N ALA A 89 2.69 -5.03 -22.36
CA ALA A 89 2.64 -3.58 -22.44
C ALA A 89 2.33 -2.92 -21.09
N SER A 90 2.54 -1.61 -21.03
CA SER A 90 2.16 -0.78 -19.88
C SER A 90 1.23 0.36 -20.29
N GLN A 91 0.29 0.69 -19.41
CA GLN A 91 -0.52 1.91 -19.50
C GLN A 91 -0.12 2.86 -18.37
N THR A 92 0.14 4.11 -18.70
CA THR A 92 0.30 5.17 -17.70
C THR A 92 -1.02 5.88 -17.50
N ILE A 93 -1.43 6.06 -16.24
CA ILE A 93 -2.58 6.87 -15.84
C ILE A 93 -2.09 8.10 -15.09
N LYS A 94 -2.77 9.23 -15.31
CA LYS A 94 -2.62 10.44 -14.51
C LYS A 94 -3.63 10.39 -13.37
N VAL A 95 -3.17 10.66 -12.17
CA VAL A 95 -4.01 10.84 -10.98
C VAL A 95 -3.76 12.26 -10.48
N GLN A 96 -4.82 13.02 -10.25
CA GLN A 96 -4.74 14.43 -9.87
C GLN A 96 -5.75 14.76 -8.78
N TYR A 97 -5.28 15.42 -7.74
CA TYR A 97 -6.12 16.07 -6.75
C TYR A 97 -6.74 17.34 -7.32
N ILE A 98 -8.07 17.42 -7.24
CA ILE A 98 -8.92 18.53 -7.71
C ILE A 98 -9.89 19.03 -6.63
N GLY A 99 -9.78 18.50 -5.40
CA GLY A 99 -10.59 18.94 -4.27
C GLY A 99 -10.14 20.30 -3.71
N SER A 100 -10.87 20.78 -2.70
CA SER A 100 -10.54 22.01 -1.98
C SER A 100 -9.23 21.89 -1.19
N PRO A 101 -8.51 22.99 -0.90
CA PRO A 101 -7.37 22.96 0.03
C PRO A 101 -7.72 22.27 1.36
N LYS A 102 -6.75 21.58 1.94
CA LYS A 102 -6.91 20.80 3.16
C LYS A 102 -6.16 21.46 4.32
N GLU A 103 -6.61 21.20 5.54
CA GLU A 103 -5.92 21.62 6.77
C GLU A 103 -5.07 20.48 7.36
N ILE A 104 -5.47 19.24 7.09
CA ILE A 104 -4.77 18.02 7.48
C ILE A 104 -4.70 17.08 6.29
N ALA A 105 -3.67 16.24 6.26
CA ALA A 105 -3.51 15.27 5.19
C ALA A 105 -4.65 14.26 5.15
N GLU A 106 -5.11 13.94 3.95
CA GLU A 106 -6.09 12.89 3.68
C GLU A 106 -5.42 11.75 2.90
N SER A 107 -6.07 10.59 2.89
CA SER A 107 -5.59 9.44 2.12
C SER A 107 -6.67 8.82 1.26
N TYR A 108 -6.25 8.27 0.13
CA TYR A 108 -7.11 7.70 -0.90
C TYR A 108 -6.53 6.35 -1.37
N ARG A 109 -7.40 5.41 -1.74
CA ARG A 109 -7.03 4.19 -2.45
C ARG A 109 -7.20 4.39 -3.94
N LEU A 110 -6.13 4.19 -4.69
CA LEU A 110 -6.17 4.03 -6.14
C LEU A 110 -6.38 2.55 -6.45
N ILE A 111 -7.58 2.19 -6.87
CA ILE A 111 -8.01 0.80 -7.07
C ILE A 111 -7.98 0.51 -8.57
N VAL A 112 -7.13 -0.44 -8.97
CA VAL A 112 -7.09 -0.98 -10.33
C VAL A 112 -7.73 -2.35 -10.30
N SER A 113 -8.87 -2.51 -10.97
CA SER A 113 -9.62 -3.77 -11.06
C SER A 113 -9.52 -4.35 -12.46
N GLN A 114 -9.16 -5.62 -12.57
CA GLN A 114 -9.28 -6.37 -13.82
C GLN A 114 -10.75 -6.63 -14.13
N LEU A 115 -11.15 -6.39 -15.37
CA LEU A 115 -12.49 -6.73 -15.86
C LEU A 115 -12.49 -8.14 -16.47
N PRO A 116 -13.57 -8.92 -16.30
CA PRO A 116 -13.67 -10.24 -16.91
C PRO A 116 -13.83 -10.15 -18.44
N LEU A 117 -13.10 -11.00 -19.17
CA LEU A 117 -13.30 -11.21 -20.60
C LEU A 117 -14.35 -12.30 -20.83
N LYS A 118 -15.33 -12.04 -21.71
CA LYS A 118 -16.47 -12.94 -21.97
C LYS A 118 -16.09 -14.30 -22.58
N ASP A 119 -14.96 -14.37 -23.28
CA ASP A 119 -14.60 -15.54 -24.10
C ASP A 119 -13.84 -16.62 -23.31
N GLU A 120 -13.55 -16.42 -22.02
CA GLU A 120 -12.76 -17.37 -21.21
C GLU A 120 -13.60 -18.39 -20.43
N MET A 121 -14.94 -18.30 -20.47
CA MET A 121 -15.81 -19.18 -19.69
C MET A 121 -16.13 -20.48 -20.43
N GLY A 122 -15.35 -21.53 -20.15
CA GLY A 122 -15.78 -22.92 -20.38
C GLY A 122 -16.80 -23.35 -19.32
N SER A 123 -17.58 -24.40 -19.59
CA SER A 123 -18.72 -24.83 -18.75
C SER A 123 -18.36 -25.19 -17.30
N ASP A 124 -17.09 -25.50 -17.01
CA ASP A 124 -16.56 -25.81 -15.67
C ASP A 124 -15.21 -25.11 -15.42
N SER A 125 -15.17 -23.77 -15.54
CA SER A 125 -13.93 -22.98 -15.32
C SER A 125 -14.07 -22.00 -14.15
N ILE A 126 -13.02 -21.89 -13.33
CA ILE A 126 -12.88 -20.87 -12.29
C ILE A 126 -12.03 -19.73 -12.85
N GLN A 127 -12.57 -18.51 -12.87
CA GLN A 127 -11.84 -17.30 -13.26
C GLN A 127 -11.42 -16.52 -12.01
N MET A 128 -10.13 -16.23 -11.92
CA MET A 128 -9.57 -15.37 -10.88
C MET A 128 -9.39 -13.96 -11.45
N LEU A 129 -9.93 -12.96 -10.76
CA LEU A 129 -9.78 -11.55 -11.13
C LEU A 129 -8.95 -10.82 -10.08
N PHE A 130 -8.01 -10.01 -10.52
CA PHE A 130 -7.14 -9.25 -9.64
C PHE A 130 -7.64 -7.82 -9.42
N ARG A 131 -7.49 -7.38 -8.17
CA ARG A 131 -7.67 -5.98 -7.77
C ARG A 131 -6.45 -5.55 -6.96
N ILE A 132 -5.79 -4.48 -7.40
CA ILE A 132 -4.60 -3.93 -6.75
C ILE A 132 -4.91 -2.52 -6.26
N GLY A 133 -4.54 -2.22 -5.03
CA GLY A 133 -4.77 -0.92 -4.39
C GLY A 133 -3.47 -0.19 -4.10
N GLY A 134 -3.24 0.93 -4.78
CA GLY A 134 -2.24 1.92 -4.42
C GLY A 134 -2.75 2.90 -3.37
N LEU A 135 -1.84 3.66 -2.75
CA LEU A 135 -2.13 4.74 -1.83
C LEU A 135 -1.77 6.09 -2.45
N VAL A 136 -2.66 7.05 -2.28
CA VAL A 136 -2.40 8.47 -2.57
C VAL A 136 -2.63 9.24 -1.29
N PHE A 137 -1.61 9.96 -0.85
CA PHE A 137 -1.70 10.89 0.27
C PHE A 137 -1.76 12.31 -0.28
N VAL A 138 -2.71 13.12 0.21
CA VAL A 138 -2.83 14.53 -0.17
C VAL A 138 -2.59 15.35 1.08
N SER A 139 -1.52 16.14 1.10
CA SER A 139 -1.13 16.93 2.27
C SER A 139 -1.22 18.43 1.97
N PRO A 140 -1.56 19.26 2.97
CA PRO A 140 -1.43 20.71 2.83
C PRO A 140 0.02 21.12 2.59
N ASN A 141 0.26 22.27 1.97
CA ASN A 141 1.65 22.77 1.82
C ASN A 141 2.32 23.13 3.16
N LYS A 142 1.53 23.51 4.17
CA LYS A 142 2.04 23.76 5.52
C LYS A 142 1.74 22.55 6.39
N VAL A 143 2.74 21.69 6.53
CA VAL A 143 2.66 20.47 7.32
C VAL A 143 3.32 20.64 8.69
N ASN A 144 2.74 19.98 9.68
CA ASN A 144 3.41 19.64 10.92
C ASN A 144 3.47 18.11 11.03
N GLU A 145 4.66 17.55 10.96
CA GLU A 145 4.90 16.12 11.21
C GLU A 145 5.20 15.93 12.70
N THR A 146 4.18 15.55 13.47
CA THR A 146 4.32 15.27 14.90
C THR A 146 3.79 13.88 15.19
N VAL A 147 4.64 13.03 15.74
CA VAL A 147 4.26 11.70 16.24
C VAL A 147 4.46 11.67 17.74
N LYS A 148 3.51 11.09 18.46
CA LYS A 148 3.69 10.72 19.87
C LYS A 148 3.89 9.22 19.97
N SER A 149 4.86 8.81 20.77
CA SER A 149 5.07 7.41 21.11
C SER A 149 5.11 7.27 22.62
N GLN A 150 4.32 6.35 23.16
CA GLN A 150 4.23 6.12 24.60
C GLN A 150 4.07 4.63 24.91
N LEU A 151 4.51 4.24 26.10
CA LEU A 151 4.25 2.90 26.63
C LEU A 151 3.02 2.96 27.52
N SER A 152 2.09 2.04 27.30
CA SER A 152 0.89 1.86 28.11
C SER A 152 0.72 0.39 28.48
N THR A 153 -0.19 0.11 29.40
CA THR A 153 -0.59 -1.25 29.75
C THR A 153 -2.00 -1.49 29.23
N ASN A 154 -2.20 -2.55 28.45
CA ASN A 154 -3.54 -2.90 27.95
C ASN A 154 -4.40 -3.58 29.03
N GLU A 155 -5.66 -3.90 28.70
CA GLU A 155 -6.60 -4.56 29.62
C GLU A 155 -6.12 -5.94 30.11
N ASN A 156 -5.22 -6.59 29.37
CA ASN A 156 -4.62 -7.87 29.71
C ASN A 156 -3.31 -7.74 30.51
N ASN A 157 -3.00 -6.54 31.03
CA ASN A 157 -1.79 -6.24 31.79
C ASN A 157 -0.48 -6.45 31.00
N GLN A 158 -0.52 -6.27 29.67
CA GLN A 158 0.64 -6.34 28.78
C GLN A 158 1.11 -4.94 28.41
N SER A 159 2.43 -4.74 28.34
CA SER A 159 3.02 -3.48 27.88
C SER A 159 2.87 -3.31 26.37
N VAL A 160 2.38 -2.16 25.94
CA VAL A 160 2.09 -1.80 24.55
C VAL A 160 2.81 -0.51 24.19
N LEU A 161 3.51 -0.49 23.07
CA LEU A 161 3.97 0.73 22.41
C LEU A 161 2.82 1.27 21.56
N MET A 162 2.30 2.43 21.94
CA MET A 162 1.37 3.21 21.13
C MET A 162 2.13 4.25 20.32
N ILE A 163 1.80 4.37 19.04
CA ILE A 163 2.32 5.36 18.12
C ILE A 163 1.12 6.13 17.54
N ASP A 164 1.04 7.43 17.82
CA ASP A 164 -0.06 8.31 17.40
C ASP A 164 0.44 9.40 16.46
N ASN A 165 -0.14 9.50 15.27
CA ASN A 165 0.07 10.67 14.43
C ASN A 165 -0.85 11.82 14.88
N VAL A 166 -0.27 12.78 15.60
CA VAL A 166 -0.97 13.97 16.11
C VAL A 166 -0.64 15.24 15.30
N GLY A 167 0.06 15.08 14.18
CA GLY A 167 0.40 16.15 13.26
C GLY A 167 -0.71 16.43 12.24
N SER A 168 -0.37 17.22 11.22
CA SER A 168 -1.26 17.54 10.08
C SER A 168 -0.82 16.88 8.76
N SER A 169 0.25 16.08 8.77
CA SER A 169 0.75 15.35 7.61
C SER A 169 0.84 13.85 7.85
N VAL A 170 1.02 13.09 6.77
CA VAL A 170 1.25 11.65 6.85
C VAL A 170 2.63 11.37 7.39
N VAL A 171 2.71 10.40 8.29
CA VAL A 171 3.95 9.95 8.90
C VAL A 171 4.32 8.60 8.30
N ASP A 172 5.55 8.50 7.81
CA ASP A 172 6.17 7.24 7.42
C ASP A 172 6.92 6.66 8.63
N VAL A 173 6.31 5.65 9.25
CA VAL A 173 6.81 4.99 10.46
C VAL A 173 8.20 4.39 10.22
N SER A 174 8.49 3.94 8.99
CA SER A 174 9.76 3.32 8.62
C SER A 174 10.96 4.25 8.66
N LYS A 175 10.72 5.57 8.65
CA LYS A 175 11.77 6.59 8.71
C LYS A 175 12.09 7.06 10.13
N GLN A 176 11.38 6.55 11.13
CA GLN A 176 11.49 7.01 12.51
C GLN A 176 12.31 6.04 13.37
N THR A 177 12.83 6.56 14.49
CA THR A 177 13.38 5.77 15.58
C THR A 177 12.57 6.04 16.83
N TRP A 178 12.05 4.98 17.45
CA TRP A 178 11.11 5.06 18.55
C TRP A 178 11.86 5.01 19.88
N ASN A 179 11.96 6.16 20.52
CA ASN A 179 12.60 6.29 21.82
C ASN A 179 11.53 6.48 22.89
N VAL A 180 11.30 5.45 23.71
CA VAL A 180 10.28 5.49 24.77
C VAL A 180 10.89 5.07 26.10
N SER A 181 10.22 5.43 27.21
CA SER A 181 10.68 5.09 28.56
C SER A 181 9.53 4.53 29.38
N LEU A 182 9.80 3.48 30.17
CA LEU A 182 8.89 2.87 31.12
C LEU A 182 9.70 2.46 32.35
N ASP A 183 9.25 2.87 33.54
CA ASP A 183 9.89 2.56 34.83
C ASP A 183 11.41 2.85 34.84
N ASP A 184 11.80 4.06 34.42
CA ASP A 184 13.20 4.53 34.26
C ASP A 184 14.08 3.74 33.27
N LYS A 185 13.54 2.73 32.58
CA LYS A 185 14.20 2.03 31.48
C LYS A 185 13.88 2.72 30.16
N LYS A 186 14.90 2.91 29.33
CA LYS A 186 14.79 3.46 27.98
C LYS A 186 14.80 2.33 26.96
N TYR A 187 13.86 2.38 26.02
CA TYR A 187 13.78 1.49 24.89
C TYR A 187 13.99 2.31 23.61
N THR A 188 14.75 1.73 22.67
CA THR A 188 14.97 2.29 21.34
C THR A 188 14.68 1.21 20.32
N TRP A 189 13.68 1.43 19.46
CA TRP A 189 13.34 0.53 18.36
C TRP A 189 13.49 1.22 17.01
N LYS A 190 14.03 0.49 16.04
CA LYS A 190 14.14 0.88 14.64
C LYS A 190 13.08 0.16 13.81
N TRP A 191 12.94 0.57 12.55
CA TRP A 191 12.03 -0.07 11.60
C TRP A 191 12.19 -1.61 11.55
N SER A 192 13.42 -2.12 11.51
CA SER A 192 13.70 -3.56 11.49
C SER A 192 13.11 -4.33 12.67
N ASP A 193 12.93 -3.66 13.81
CA ASP A 193 12.46 -4.27 15.05
C ASP A 193 10.93 -4.31 15.08
N ILE A 194 10.27 -3.34 14.44
CA ILE A 194 8.79 -3.17 14.46
C ILE A 194 8.09 -3.68 13.19
N GLU A 195 8.77 -3.69 12.04
CA GLU A 195 8.21 -4.10 10.74
C GLU A 195 7.45 -5.43 10.80
N PRO A 196 7.97 -6.49 11.45
CA PRO A 196 7.30 -7.78 11.46
C PRO A 196 5.95 -7.77 12.19
N PHE A 197 5.72 -6.77 13.03
CA PHE A 197 4.60 -6.72 13.98
C PHE A 197 3.65 -5.56 13.70
N ILE A 198 4.07 -4.56 12.93
CA ILE A 198 3.24 -3.40 12.58
C ILE A 198 2.52 -3.64 11.25
N SER A 199 1.20 -3.44 11.25
CA SER A 199 0.40 -3.60 10.04
C SER A 199 0.41 -2.37 9.12
N LEU A 200 0.95 -1.25 9.60
CA LEU A 200 0.86 0.05 8.94
C LEU A 200 2.25 0.72 8.85
N GLN A 201 2.74 0.90 7.63
CA GLN A 201 3.94 1.71 7.39
C GLN A 201 3.64 3.21 7.44
N TYR A 202 2.43 3.62 7.08
CA TYR A 202 2.03 5.03 7.02
C TYR A 202 0.85 5.29 7.96
N LEU A 203 0.95 6.36 8.74
CA LEU A 203 -0.12 6.86 9.60
C LEU A 203 -0.58 8.23 9.10
N VAL A 204 -1.86 8.38 8.80
CA VAL A 204 -2.45 9.71 8.54
C VAL A 204 -2.78 10.43 9.86
N PRO A 205 -3.02 11.76 9.85
CA PRO A 205 -3.43 12.49 11.04
C PRO A 205 -4.60 11.83 11.77
N GLY A 206 -4.47 11.63 13.08
CA GLY A 206 -5.45 10.98 13.94
C GLY A 206 -5.44 9.45 13.89
N GLN A 207 -4.57 8.83 13.08
CA GLN A 207 -4.38 7.38 13.06
C GLN A 207 -3.29 6.96 14.05
N SER A 208 -3.47 5.76 14.60
CA SER A 208 -2.60 5.18 15.60
C SER A 208 -2.17 3.76 15.19
N ALA A 209 -1.08 3.29 15.77
CA ALA A 209 -0.67 1.90 15.71
C ALA A 209 -0.16 1.45 17.09
N SER A 210 -0.55 0.25 17.50
CA SER A 210 -0.12 -0.38 18.74
C SER A 210 0.71 -1.64 18.48
N LEU A 211 1.73 -1.85 19.32
CA LEU A 211 2.65 -2.99 19.24
C LEU A 211 2.86 -3.57 20.64
N LEU A 212 2.81 -4.90 20.79
CA LEU A 212 3.18 -5.53 22.06
C LEU A 212 4.69 -5.43 22.27
N VAL A 213 5.11 -4.93 23.43
CA VAL A 213 6.55 -4.80 23.76
C VAL A 213 7.24 -6.16 23.84
N SER A 214 6.50 -7.21 24.21
CA SER A 214 7.00 -8.59 24.22
C SER A 214 7.48 -9.06 22.85
N ASP A 215 6.89 -8.53 21.77
CA ASP A 215 7.25 -8.94 20.40
C ASP A 215 8.53 -8.23 19.94
N LEU A 216 8.81 -7.05 20.51
CA LEU A 216 9.95 -6.20 20.19
C LEU A 216 11.20 -6.48 21.03
N THR A 217 11.09 -7.35 22.03
CA THR A 217 12.16 -7.67 22.98
C THR A 217 12.47 -9.17 22.92
N GLN A 218 13.27 -9.55 21.93
CA GLN A 218 13.92 -10.87 21.89
C GLN A 218 15.32 -10.80 22.50
#